data_AF-A0A0F8ZIJ0-F1
#
_entry.id   AF-A0A0F8ZIJ0-F1
#
_cell.length_a   1.000
_cell.length_b   1.000
_cell.length_c   1.000
_cell.angle_alpha   90.00
_cell.angle_beta   90.00
_cell.angle_gamma   90.00
#
_symmetry.space_group_name_H-M   'P 1'
#
loop_
_entity.id
_entity.type
_entity.pdbx_description
1 polymer ?
#
loop_
_entity_poly.entity_id
_entity_poly.type
_entity_poly.pdbx_seq_one_letter_code
_entity_poly.pdbx_strand_id
1 'polypeptide(L)'
;MTIKIKRTVDTNITPEFAVILGQVALAWVDYGLGDFLVTSLKDGTHRQGSAHKQDRPDEEPGEAGDVRTWRWWNEDKGCHHPKLIRFAKKLQAAGVAVVIHPDWIPGVPHMHFARKGRAFQRV
;
A
#
# COMPACT_ATOMS: atom_id res chain seq x y z
N MET A 1 -1.78 5.71 18.58
CA MET A 1 -1.44 5.18 17.24
C MET A 1 -0.88 6.33 16.42
N THR A 2 0.26 6.14 15.75
CA THR A 2 0.84 7.17 14.88
C THR A 2 1.09 6.55 13.50
N ILE A 3 0.34 7.00 12.50
CA ILE A 3 0.66 6.74 11.09
C ILE A 3 1.99 7.44 10.82
N LYS A 4 3.01 6.67 10.42
CA LYS A 4 4.31 7.24 10.05
C LYS A 4 4.33 7.40 8.54
N ILE A 5 4.41 8.64 8.06
CA ILE A 5 4.56 8.94 6.63
C ILE A 5 5.99 9.41 6.40
N LYS A 6 6.71 8.79 5.45
CA LYS A 6 8.06 9.23 5.07
C LYS A 6 7.96 10.67 4.52
N ARG A 7 8.83 11.57 4.99
CA ARG A 7 8.80 13.01 4.66
C ARG A 7 8.77 13.34 3.16
N THR A 8 9.30 12.45 2.32
CA THR A 8 9.40 12.64 0.86
C THR A 8 8.17 12.15 0.11
N VAL A 9 7.13 11.68 0.80
CA VAL A 9 5.91 11.17 0.18
C VAL A 9 4.98 12.33 -0.14
N ASP A 10 4.51 12.40 -1.39
CA ASP A 10 3.47 13.33 -1.79
C ASP A 10 2.11 12.83 -1.27
N THR A 11 1.52 13.62 -0.37
CA THR A 11 0.26 13.30 0.31
C THR A 11 -0.98 13.82 -0.45
N ASN A 12 -0.85 14.25 -1.70
CA ASN A 12 -1.98 14.63 -2.54
C ASN A 12 -2.80 13.38 -2.94
N ILE A 13 -3.75 12.99 -2.09
CA ILE A 13 -4.63 11.83 -2.23
C ILE A 13 -6.10 12.22 -2.17
N THR A 14 -6.98 11.37 -2.69
CA THR A 14 -8.42 11.66 -2.64
C THR A 14 -8.95 11.57 -1.21
N PRO A 15 -10.00 12.33 -0.84
CA PRO A 15 -10.65 12.21 0.46
C PRO A 15 -11.13 10.78 0.76
N GLU A 16 -11.66 10.07 -0.25
CA GLU A 16 -12.09 8.68 -0.08
C GLU A 16 -10.92 7.74 0.18
N PHE A 17 -9.77 7.96 -0.46
CA PHE A 17 -8.58 7.18 -0.18
C PHE A 17 -7.97 7.53 1.18
N ALA A 18 -8.06 8.78 1.64
CA ALA A 18 -7.64 9.15 2.99
C ALA A 18 -8.41 8.37 4.08
N VAL A 19 -9.72 8.14 3.87
CA VAL A 19 -10.53 7.28 4.76
C VAL A 19 -10.03 5.83 4.73
N ILE A 20 -9.76 5.28 3.54
CA ILE A 20 -9.20 3.92 3.40
C ILE A 20 -7.83 3.82 4.08
N LEU A 21 -6.93 4.79 3.88
CA LEU A 21 -5.62 4.85 4.52
C LEU A 21 -5.74 4.80 6.04
N GLY A 22 -6.65 5.60 6.62
CA GLY A 22 -6.91 5.60 8.05
C GLY A 22 -7.43 4.25 8.56
N GLN A 23 -8.40 3.65 7.86
CA GLN A 23 -8.97 2.36 8.23
C GLN A 23 -7.95 1.22 8.14
N VAL A 24 -7.14 1.20 7.08
CA VAL A 24 -6.06 0.21 6.91
C VAL A 24 -5.02 0.37 8.00
N ALA A 25 -4.64 1.60 8.35
CA ALA A 25 -3.68 1.86 9.41
C ALA A 25 -4.20 1.44 10.80
N LEU A 26 -5.49 1.68 11.09
CA LEU A 26 -6.13 1.23 12.33
C LEU A 26 -6.12 -0.29 12.40
N ALA A 27 -6.62 -0.94 11.35
CA ALA A 27 -6.66 -2.39 11.27
C ALA A 27 -5.27 -3.03 11.39
N TRP A 28 -4.22 -2.40 10.85
CA TRP A 28 -2.84 -2.87 10.97
C TRP A 28 -2.36 -2.93 12.42
N VAL A 29 -2.61 -1.85 13.17
CA VAL A 29 -2.23 -1.74 14.58
C VAL A 29 -3.03 -2.73 15.41
N ASP A 30 -4.36 -2.80 15.21
CA ASP A 30 -5.24 -3.72 15.93
C ASP A 30 -4.90 -5.18 15.67
N TYR A 31 -4.42 -5.50 14.46
CA TYR A 31 -3.95 -6.84 14.10
C TYR A 31 -2.56 -7.16 14.68
N GLY A 32 -1.91 -6.20 15.35
CA GLY A 32 -0.61 -6.34 15.98
C GLY A 32 0.52 -6.47 14.97
N LEU A 33 0.48 -5.72 13.87
CA LEU A 33 1.55 -5.68 12.86
C LEU A 33 2.63 -4.62 13.14
N GLY A 34 2.51 -3.89 14.24
CA GLY A 34 3.46 -2.89 14.69
C GLY A 34 3.30 -1.54 13.99
N ASP A 35 4.41 -0.89 13.68
CA ASP A 35 4.41 0.43 13.03
C ASP A 35 3.81 0.36 11.61
N PHE A 36 2.88 1.28 11.33
CA PHE A 36 2.35 1.49 9.98
C PHE A 36 3.15 2.61 9.30
N LEU A 37 4.10 2.23 8.43
CA LEU A 37 5.01 3.16 7.76
C LEU A 37 4.71 3.24 6.26
N VAL A 38 4.14 4.36 5.85
CA VAL A 38 3.82 4.70 4.46
C VAL A 38 5.09 5.15 3.73
N THR A 39 5.37 4.50 2.61
CA THR A 39 6.55 4.75 1.76
C THR A 39 6.23 5.34 0.40
N SER A 40 4.97 5.23 -0.05
CA SER A 40 4.46 5.90 -1.24
C SER A 40 2.95 6.17 -1.08
N LEU A 41 2.48 7.25 -1.71
CA LEU A 41 1.07 7.63 -1.89
C LEU A 41 0.89 8.10 -3.34
N LYS A 42 0.76 9.40 -3.62
CA LYS A 42 0.92 9.88 -4.99
C LYS A 42 2.42 9.88 -5.33
N ASP A 43 2.80 9.37 -6.51
CA ASP A 43 4.14 9.61 -7.04
C ASP A 43 4.22 9.40 -8.57
N GLY A 44 5.27 9.99 -9.16
CA GLY A 44 5.58 9.88 -10.60
C GLY A 44 6.53 8.71 -10.95
N THR A 45 6.80 7.80 -10.00
CA THR A 45 7.81 6.74 -10.17
C THR A 45 7.25 5.35 -10.46
N HIS A 46 5.92 5.18 -10.38
CA HIS A 46 5.26 3.91 -10.69
C HIS A 46 5.14 3.65 -12.20
N ARG A 47 4.33 2.66 -12.64
CA ARG A 47 4.03 2.39 -14.06
C ARG A 47 2.82 3.18 -14.55
N GLN A 48 2.72 3.41 -15.87
CA GLN A 48 1.59 4.09 -16.49
C GLN A 48 0.28 3.37 -16.12
N GLY A 49 -0.78 4.12 -15.79
CA GLY A 49 -2.05 3.57 -15.30
C GLY A 49 -2.03 3.12 -13.83
N SER A 50 -0.95 3.38 -13.08
CA SER A 50 -0.90 3.12 -11.64
C SER A 50 -1.95 3.94 -10.88
N ALA A 51 -2.51 3.37 -9.81
CA ALA A 51 -3.38 4.09 -8.88
C ALA A 51 -2.63 5.14 -8.03
N HIS A 52 -1.29 5.12 -8.06
CA HIS A 52 -0.43 6.21 -7.59
C HIS A 52 -0.45 7.44 -8.52
N LYS A 53 -1.11 7.32 -9.70
CA LYS A 53 -1.36 8.38 -10.70
C LYS A 53 -0.11 8.94 -11.38
N GLN A 54 0.69 8.05 -11.96
CA GLN A 54 1.92 8.41 -12.65
C GLN A 54 1.70 9.19 -13.98
N ASP A 55 0.58 8.94 -14.66
CA ASP A 55 0.33 9.29 -16.06
C ASP A 55 -0.69 10.42 -16.25
N ARG A 56 -1.05 11.10 -15.18
CA ARG A 56 -2.07 12.15 -15.16
C ARG A 56 -1.47 13.45 -14.66
N PRO A 57 -1.99 14.61 -15.11
CA PRO A 57 -1.43 15.91 -14.77
C PRO A 57 -1.17 16.01 -13.26
N ASP A 58 -0.13 16.75 -12.90
CA ASP A 58 0.42 16.91 -11.54
C ASP A 58 -0.63 17.31 -10.48
N GLU A 59 -1.85 17.65 -10.89
CA GLU A 59 -2.97 18.03 -10.04
C GLU A 59 -3.85 16.85 -9.58
N GLU A 60 -3.95 15.73 -10.32
CA GLU A 60 -4.87 14.65 -9.95
C GLU A 60 -4.38 13.88 -8.70
N PRO A 61 -5.21 13.73 -7.64
CA PRO A 61 -4.82 13.04 -6.42
C PRO A 61 -4.66 11.52 -6.61
N GLY A 62 -3.72 10.92 -5.88
CA GLY A 62 -3.50 9.47 -5.81
C GLY A 62 -4.60 8.70 -5.07
N GLU A 63 -4.76 7.42 -5.41
CA GLU A 63 -5.77 6.52 -4.80
C GLU A 63 -5.16 5.19 -4.32
N ALA A 64 -3.85 5.19 -4.10
CA ALA A 64 -3.10 4.05 -3.62
C ALA A 64 -1.99 4.46 -2.65
N GLY A 65 -1.49 3.48 -1.92
CA GLY A 65 -0.39 3.66 -1.01
C GLY A 65 0.39 2.37 -0.80
N ASP A 66 1.67 2.54 -0.51
CA ASP A 66 2.56 1.44 -0.14
C ASP A 66 2.98 1.59 1.31
N VAL A 67 2.90 0.48 2.04
CA VAL A 67 3.50 0.38 3.36
C VAL A 67 4.65 -0.59 3.40
N ARG A 68 5.66 -0.21 4.16
CA ARG A 68 6.88 -0.99 4.34
C ARG A 68 6.62 -2.27 5.14
N THR A 69 7.16 -3.41 4.68
CA THR A 69 6.89 -4.74 5.28
C THR A 69 8.14 -5.56 5.63
N TRP A 70 9.36 -5.00 5.59
CA TRP A 70 10.61 -5.75 5.88
C TRP A 70 10.60 -6.57 7.17
N ARG A 71 9.97 -6.08 8.26
CA ARG A 71 9.84 -6.84 9.52
C ARG A 71 9.06 -8.14 9.37
N TRP A 72 8.27 -8.23 8.32
CA TRP A 72 7.43 -9.36 7.95
C TRP A 72 7.97 -10.10 6.74
N TRP A 73 9.18 -9.77 6.27
CA TRP A 73 9.86 -10.45 5.18
C TRP A 73 10.90 -11.42 5.76
N ASN A 74 10.93 -12.64 5.25
CA ASN A 74 11.97 -13.60 5.55
C ASN A 74 12.89 -13.69 4.33
N GLU A 75 14.11 -13.15 4.45
CA GLU A 75 15.10 -13.11 3.38
C GLU A 75 15.52 -14.53 2.96
N ASP A 76 15.81 -15.39 3.93
CA ASP A 76 16.24 -16.77 3.68
C ASP A 76 15.21 -17.59 2.89
N LYS A 77 13.92 -17.32 3.13
CA LYS A 77 12.79 -18.03 2.51
C LYS A 77 12.19 -17.28 1.34
N GLY A 78 12.67 -16.07 1.04
CA GLY A 78 12.10 -15.20 0.01
C GLY A 78 10.58 -15.02 0.12
N CYS A 79 10.04 -14.92 1.34
CA CYS A 79 8.59 -14.84 1.52
C CYS A 79 8.15 -14.01 2.73
N HIS A 80 6.94 -13.45 2.64
CA HIS A 80 6.32 -12.75 3.76
C HIS A 80 5.74 -13.70 4.81
N HIS A 81 5.81 -13.27 6.07
CA HIS A 81 5.25 -13.97 7.20
C HIS A 81 3.73 -14.19 7.03
N PRO A 82 3.19 -15.39 7.31
CA PRO A 82 1.77 -15.71 7.10
C PRO A 82 0.79 -14.78 7.82
N LYS A 83 1.22 -14.14 8.91
CA LYS A 83 0.42 -13.12 9.61
C LYS A 83 0.07 -11.94 8.69
N LEU A 84 1.04 -11.41 7.94
CA LEU A 84 0.80 -10.32 6.98
C LEU A 84 -0.13 -10.77 5.85
N ILE A 85 0.07 -11.98 5.34
CA ILE A 85 -0.78 -12.56 4.28
C ILE A 85 -2.24 -12.67 4.76
N ARG A 86 -2.48 -13.14 5.99
CA ARG A 86 -3.82 -13.20 6.57
C ARG A 86 -4.45 -11.81 6.74
N PHE A 87 -3.65 -10.81 7.12
CA PHE A 87 -4.11 -9.43 7.20
C PHE A 87 -4.55 -8.88 5.82
N ALA A 88 -3.73 -9.06 4.79
CA ALA A 88 -4.07 -8.65 3.43
C ALA A 88 -5.37 -9.30 2.93
N LYS A 89 -5.58 -10.59 3.21
CA LYS A 89 -6.83 -11.29 2.90
C LYS A 89 -8.06 -10.67 3.59
N LYS A 90 -7.92 -10.23 4.85
CA LYS A 90 -9.01 -9.53 5.57
C LYS A 90 -9.35 -8.20 4.92
N LEU A 91 -8.33 -7.42 4.53
CA LEU A 91 -8.54 -6.16 3.81
C LEU A 91 -9.21 -6.37 2.46
N GLN A 92 -8.80 -7.40 1.70
CA GLN A 92 -9.43 -7.76 0.43
C GLN A 92 -10.91 -8.13 0.61
N ALA A 93 -11.23 -8.91 1.65
CA ALA A 93 -12.60 -9.25 2.01
C ALA A 93 -13.42 -8.01 2.41
N ALA A 94 -12.80 -7.02 3.06
CA ALA A 94 -13.40 -5.73 3.38
C ALA A 94 -13.51 -4.78 2.18
N GLY A 95 -13.09 -5.21 0.99
CA GLY A 95 -13.24 -4.43 -0.23
C GLY A 95 -12.09 -3.45 -0.51
N VAL A 96 -10.91 -3.66 0.08
CA VAL A 96 -9.69 -2.92 -0.28
C VAL A 96 -8.93 -3.72 -1.34
N ALA A 97 -8.44 -3.07 -2.40
CA ALA A 97 -7.52 -3.73 -3.32
C ALA A 97 -6.16 -3.83 -2.63
N VAL A 98 -5.62 -5.04 -2.44
CA VAL A 98 -4.33 -5.24 -1.77
C VAL A 98 -3.47 -6.18 -2.57
N VAL A 99 -2.19 -5.84 -2.72
CA VAL A 99 -1.14 -6.69 -3.27
C VAL A 99 0.02 -6.65 -2.28
N ILE A 100 0.44 -7.82 -1.80
CA ILE A 100 1.75 -7.93 -1.15
C ILE A 100 2.73 -8.15 -2.28
N HIS A 101 3.75 -7.30 -2.41
CA HIS A 101 4.75 -7.43 -3.45
C HIS A 101 5.94 -8.26 -2.92
N PRO A 102 6.07 -9.54 -3.31
CA PRO A 102 7.31 -10.29 -3.20
C PRO A 102 8.14 -10.04 -4.47
N ASP A 103 9.24 -9.31 -4.37
CA ASP A 103 10.40 -9.35 -5.29
C ASP A 103 10.21 -9.30 -6.82
N TRP A 104 9.06 -8.90 -7.39
CA TRP A 104 8.95 -8.73 -8.85
C TRP A 104 9.65 -7.46 -9.36
N ILE A 105 10.16 -6.64 -8.45
CA ILE A 105 11.05 -5.51 -8.71
C ILE A 105 12.14 -5.55 -7.62
N PRO A 106 13.45 -5.45 -7.97
CA PRO A 106 14.51 -5.28 -6.98
C PRO A 106 14.21 -4.04 -6.13
N GLY A 107 13.80 -4.24 -4.87
CA GLY A 107 13.42 -3.11 -4.03
C GLY A 107 12.45 -3.48 -2.91
N VAL A 108 12.92 -3.28 -1.69
CA VAL A 108 12.21 -3.21 -0.40
C VAL A 108 10.80 -3.84 -0.35
N PRO A 109 10.62 -4.98 0.35
CA PRO A 109 9.31 -5.61 0.50
C PRO A 109 8.27 -4.65 1.08
N HIS A 110 7.12 -4.54 0.40
CA HIS A 110 6.02 -3.66 0.77
C HIS A 110 4.66 -4.31 0.47
N MET A 111 3.62 -3.74 1.08
CA MET A 111 2.23 -4.04 0.78
C MET A 111 1.61 -2.81 0.11
N HIS A 112 1.16 -3.00 -1.11
CA HIS A 112 0.38 -2.03 -1.87
C HIS A 112 -1.10 -2.18 -1.53
N PHE A 113 -1.79 -1.06 -1.38
CA PHE A 113 -3.24 -1.03 -1.24
C PHE A 113 -3.87 0.16 -1.96
N ALA A 114 -5.07 -0.05 -2.49
CA ALA A 114 -5.79 0.93 -3.30
C ALA A 114 -7.31 0.80 -3.13
N ARG A 115 -8.05 1.80 -3.62
CA ARG A 115 -9.51 1.73 -3.71
C ARG A 115 -9.96 0.62 -4.68
N LYS A 116 -10.86 -0.27 -4.24
CA LYS A 116 -11.44 -1.34 -5.08
C LYS A 116 -12.35 -0.69 -6.14
N GLY A 117 -11.94 -0.83 -7.39
CA GLY A 117 -12.46 -0.08 -8.54
C GLY A 117 -11.42 0.14 -9.64
N ARG A 118 -10.12 0.01 -9.33
CA ARG A 118 -9.02 0.12 -10.31
C ARG A 118 -7.93 -0.95 -10.22
N ALA A 119 -8.15 -2.04 -9.48
CA ALA A 119 -7.16 -3.12 -9.39
C ALA A 119 -7.04 -3.83 -10.75
N PHE A 120 -6.04 -3.40 -11.53
CA PHE A 120 -5.53 -3.97 -12.78
C PHE A 120 -6.60 -4.63 -13.63
N GLN A 121 -7.29 -3.83 -14.45
CA GLN A 121 -7.80 -4.37 -15.70
C GLN A 121 -6.61 -5.04 -16.40
N ARG A 122 -6.69 -6.36 -16.60
CA ARG A 122 -5.85 -7.06 -17.56
C ARG A 122 -5.98 -6.29 -18.87
N VAL A 123 -4.88 -5.74 -19.34
CA VAL A 123 -4.70 -5.47 -20.77
C VAL A 123 -4.42 -6.82 -21.43
#